data_AF-A0A6H1ZXT6-F1
#
_entry.id   AF-A0A6H1ZXT6-F1
#
_cell.length_a   1.000
_cell.length_b   1.000
_cell.length_c   1.000
_cell.angle_alpha   90.00
_cell.angle_beta   90.00
_cell.angle_gamma   90.00
#
_symmetry.space_group_name_H-M   'P 1'
#
loop_
_entity.id
_entity.type
_entity.pdbx_description
1 polymer ?
#
loop_
_entity_poly.entity_id
_entity_poly.type
_entity_poly.pdbx_seq_one_letter_code
_entity_poly.pdbx_strand_id
1 'polypeptide(L)'
;MPEILGKQIDEVEAPSLGVSYTITDIEEFRSTIRSFEGYRVTLQDTPNHQVVETLWKQEVYGPNSKIGAYVAALGKNTDTWKNKKIRYTQWVKGARRIEVLPPSA
;
A
#
# COMPACT_ATOMS: atom_id res chain seq x y z
N MET A 1 -18.55 21.61 -18.55
CA MET A 1 -17.55 20.55 -18.30
C MET A 1 -17.54 20.30 -16.80
N PRO A 2 -17.63 19.05 -16.31
CA PRO A 2 -17.47 18.80 -14.89
C PRO A 2 -16.04 19.15 -14.49
N GLU A 3 -15.90 20.03 -13.50
CA GLU A 3 -14.61 20.36 -12.89
C GLU A 3 -14.13 19.18 -12.05
N ILE A 4 -12.86 18.82 -12.17
CA ILE A 4 -12.25 17.76 -11.38
C ILE A 4 -12.03 18.30 -9.97
N LEU A 5 -12.97 18.03 -9.06
CA LEU A 5 -12.80 18.20 -7.61
C LEU A 5 -11.89 17.09 -7.08
N GLY A 6 -10.60 17.17 -7.40
CA GLY A 6 -9.58 16.28 -6.85
C GLY A 6 -8.38 17.11 -6.43
N LYS A 7 -7.94 16.98 -5.18
CA LYS A 7 -6.58 17.40 -4.83
C LYS A 7 -5.63 16.64 -5.75
N GLN A 8 -4.90 17.38 -6.59
CA GLN A 8 -3.74 16.86 -7.30
C GLN A 8 -2.76 16.40 -6.22
N ILE A 9 -2.66 15.09 -6.01
CA ILE A 9 -1.56 14.49 -5.26
C ILE A 9 -0.39 14.51 -6.25
N ASP A 10 0.45 15.53 -6.11
CA ASP A 10 1.70 15.65 -6.83
C ASP A 10 2.50 14.37 -6.57
N GLU A 11 2.75 13.61 -7.64
CA GLU A 11 3.47 12.34 -7.67
C GLU A 11 3.03 11.28 -6.63
N VAL A 12 2.40 10.20 -7.12
CA VAL A 12 2.43 8.92 -6.39
C VAL A 12 3.86 8.40 -6.45
N GLU A 13 4.73 8.93 -5.59
CA GLU A 13 6.09 8.44 -5.45
C GLU A 13 6.04 6.96 -5.11
N ALA A 14 6.76 6.13 -5.88
CA ALA A 14 6.86 4.73 -5.55
C ALA A 14 7.58 4.57 -4.20
N PRO A 15 7.16 3.61 -3.34
CA PRO A 15 7.87 3.38 -2.09
C PRO A 15 9.33 3.03 -2.36
N SER A 16 10.22 3.66 -1.59
CA SER A 16 11.66 3.49 -1.74
C SER A 16 12.14 2.23 -1.02
N LEU A 17 13.10 1.52 -1.63
CA LEU A 17 13.69 0.33 -1.03
C LEU A 17 14.53 0.71 0.19
N GLY A 18 14.49 -0.13 1.22
CA GLY A 18 15.26 0.08 2.45
C GLY A 18 14.67 1.11 3.43
N VAL A 19 13.74 1.95 2.97
CA VAL A 19 13.04 2.94 3.80
C VAL A 19 11.93 2.27 4.60
N SER A 20 11.78 2.70 5.86
CA SER A 20 10.74 2.19 6.75
C SER A 20 9.50 3.08 6.71
N TYR A 21 8.34 2.49 6.49
CA TYR A 21 7.07 3.20 6.45
C TYR A 21 6.14 2.67 7.53
N THR A 22 5.35 3.55 8.12
CA THR A 22 4.23 3.19 9.00
C THR A 22 2.94 3.23 8.19
N ILE A 23 2.14 2.17 8.27
CA ILE A 23 0.81 2.15 7.64
C ILE A 23 -0.13 3.00 8.50
N THR A 24 -0.53 4.15 7.99
CA THR A 24 -1.37 5.11 8.71
C THR A 24 -2.84 4.96 8.37
N ASP A 25 -3.16 4.55 7.15
CA ASP A 25 -4.54 4.36 6.74
C ASP A 25 -4.71 3.32 5.63
N ILE A 26 -5.89 2.70 5.60
CA ILE A 26 -6.27 1.69 4.61
C ILE A 26 -7.71 1.95 4.21
N GLU A 27 -7.90 2.35 2.96
CA GLU A 27 -9.22 2.63 2.39
C GLU A 27 -9.55 1.56 1.36
N GLU A 28 -10.68 0.86 1.54
CA GLU A 28 -11.24 0.03 0.49
C GLU A 28 -11.99 0.92 -0.51
N PHE A 29 -11.70 0.77 -1.79
CA PHE A 29 -12.37 1.52 -2.84
C PHE A 29 -12.83 0.60 -3.98
N ARG A 30 -13.89 1.05 -4.66
CA ARG A 30 -14.41 0.43 -5.88
C ARG A 30 -14.42 1.45 -7.01
N SER A 31 -13.74 1.13 -8.11
CA SER A 31 -13.73 1.96 -9.30
C SER A 31 -15.08 1.88 -10.02
N THR A 32 -15.63 3.04 -10.37
CA THR A 32 -16.89 3.21 -11.10
C THR A 32 -16.83 2.70 -12.54
N ILE A 33 -15.65 2.67 -13.18
CA ILE A 33 -15.55 2.44 -14.63
C ILE A 33 -15.45 0.94 -14.98
N ARG A 34 -15.05 0.07 -14.04
CA ARG A 34 -14.83 -1.37 -14.34
C ARG A 34 -15.09 -2.32 -13.16
N SER A 35 -15.75 -1.85 -12.09
CA SER A 35 -15.93 -2.62 -10.84
C SER A 35 -14.61 -3.19 -10.27
N PHE A 36 -13.47 -2.55 -10.56
CA PHE A 36 -12.22 -2.94 -9.92
C PHE A 36 -12.25 -2.49 -8.47
N GLU A 37 -12.04 -3.44 -7.57
CA GLU A 37 -11.95 -3.20 -6.14
C GLU A 37 -10.49 -3.26 -5.70
N GLY A 38 -10.15 -2.54 -4.65
CA GLY A 38 -8.79 -2.48 -4.15
C GLY A 38 -8.70 -1.83 -2.78
N TYR A 39 -7.49 -1.82 -2.26
CA TYR A 39 -7.12 -1.10 -1.06
C TYR A 39 -6.15 0.02 -1.43
N ARG A 40 -6.38 1.23 -0.94
CA ARG A 40 -5.37 2.29 -0.88
C ARG A 40 -4.73 2.23 0.48
N VAL A 41 -3.43 1.98 0.50
CA VAL A 41 -2.64 1.95 1.73
C VAL A 41 -1.82 3.22 1.80
N THR A 42 -2.07 4.02 2.81
CA THR A 42 -1.30 5.23 3.10
C THR A 42 -0.12 4.87 4.00
N LEU A 43 1.05 5.27 3.57
CA LEU A 43 2.34 4.97 4.16
C LEU A 43 3.00 6.27 4.57
N GLN A 44 3.62 6.29 5.75
CA GLN A 44 4.31 7.46 6.26
C GLN A 44 5.72 7.09 6.69
N ASP A 45 6.73 7.72 6.10
CA ASP A 45 8.13 7.61 6.53
C ASP A 45 8.46 8.70 7.56
N THR A 46 8.27 9.96 7.16
CA THR A 46 8.44 11.15 8.01
C THR A 46 7.13 11.94 8.12
N PRO A 47 6.97 12.87 9.08
CA PRO A 47 5.74 13.65 9.25
C PRO A 47 5.28 14.38 7.99
N ASN A 48 6.21 14.75 7.10
CA ASN A 48 5.93 15.50 5.88
C ASN A 48 5.97 14.63 4.61
N HIS A 49 6.22 13.33 4.74
CA HIS A 49 6.35 12.44 3.59
C HIS A 49 5.38 11.25 3.70
N GLN A 50 4.36 11.31 2.85
CA GLN A 50 3.35 10.26 2.71
C GLN A 50 3.38 9.70 1.30
N VAL A 51 3.25 8.38 1.22
CA VAL A 51 3.16 7.63 -0.01
C VAL A 51 1.86 6.84 0.01
N VAL A 52 1.15 6.79 -1.12
CA VAL A 52 -0.07 5.99 -1.24
C VAL A 52 0.18 4.84 -2.22
N GLU A 53 -0.05 3.61 -1.76
CA GLU A 53 0.10 2.41 -2.58
C GLU A 53 -1.27 1.78 -2.84
N THR A 54 -1.54 1.45 -4.10
CA THR A 54 -2.82 0.85 -4.50
C THR A 54 -2.66 -0.66 -4.70
N LEU A 55 -3.40 -1.43 -3.91
CA LEU A 55 -3.44 -2.88 -3.92
C LEU A 55 -4.76 -3.36 -4.54
N TRP A 56 -4.72 -3.65 -5.84
CA TRP A 56 -5.89 -4.19 -6.54
C TRP A 56 -6.28 -5.57 -6.00
N LYS A 57 -7.56 -5.75 -5.68
CA LYS A 57 -8.11 -7.07 -5.39
C LYS A 57 -8.10 -7.87 -6.68
N GLN A 58 -7.59 -9.10 -6.57
CA GLN A 58 -7.62 -10.08 -7.63
C GLN A 58 -8.14 -11.37 -7.03
N GLU A 59 -8.92 -12.13 -7.80
CA GLU A 59 -9.45 -13.43 -7.38
C GLU A 59 -8.32 -14.38 -6.97
N VAL A 60 -7.21 -14.34 -7.72
CA VAL A 60 -6.00 -15.09 -7.44
C VAL A 60 -4.82 -14.11 -7.37
N TYR A 61 -4.11 -14.14 -6.23
CA TYR A 61 -2.88 -13.39 -6.05
C TYR A 61 -1.76 -14.30 -5.53
N GLY A 62 -0.58 -14.20 -6.14
CA GLY A 62 0.63 -14.86 -5.66
C GLY A 62 1.38 -14.02 -4.62
N PRO A 63 2.26 -14.62 -3.80
CA PRO A 63 3.01 -13.92 -2.76
C PRO A 63 3.90 -12.78 -3.30
N ASN A 64 4.29 -12.83 -4.58
CA ASN A 64 5.13 -11.81 -5.22
C ASN A 64 4.34 -10.69 -5.93
N SER A 65 3.01 -10.70 -5.84
CA SER A 65 2.14 -9.60 -6.30
C SER A 65 2.14 -8.45 -5.29
N LYS A 66 1.54 -7.28 -5.63
CA LYS A 66 1.46 -6.16 -4.66
C LYS A 66 0.68 -6.59 -3.42
N ILE A 67 -0.58 -6.99 -3.59
CA ILE A 67 -1.45 -7.42 -2.48
C ILE A 67 -0.91 -8.67 -1.79
N GLY A 68 -0.36 -9.63 -2.54
CA GLY A 68 0.20 -10.85 -1.97
C GLY A 68 1.41 -10.61 -1.10
N ALA A 69 2.27 -9.63 -1.42
CA ALA A 69 3.40 -9.27 -0.56
C ALA A 69 2.93 -8.72 0.79
N TYR A 70 1.88 -7.88 0.79
CA TYR A 70 1.27 -7.39 2.01
C TYR A 70 0.63 -8.51 2.83
N VAL A 71 -0.19 -9.35 2.18
CA VAL A 71 -0.86 -10.48 2.84
C VAL A 71 0.15 -11.47 3.42
N ALA A 72 1.26 -11.73 2.71
CA ALA A 72 2.30 -12.63 3.19
C ALA A 72 3.01 -12.10 4.44
N ALA A 73 3.22 -10.79 4.54
CA ALA A 73 3.94 -10.17 5.65
C ALA A 73 3.05 -9.81 6.84
N LEU A 74 1.83 -9.32 6.58
CA LEU A 74 0.92 -8.75 7.57
C LEU A 74 -0.31 -9.62 7.86
N GLY A 75 -0.52 -10.69 7.09
CA GLY A 75 -1.71 -11.54 7.16
C GLY A 75 -2.88 -11.00 6.34
N LYS A 76 -3.98 -11.76 6.28
CA LYS A 76 -5.16 -11.45 5.45
C LYS A 76 -6.09 -10.38 6.03
N ASN A 77 -6.01 -10.13 7.35
CA ASN A 77 -6.90 -9.18 8.02
C ASN A 77 -6.33 -7.76 7.91
N THR A 78 -6.87 -6.96 7.00
CA THR A 78 -6.43 -5.57 6.75
C THR A 78 -6.60 -4.66 7.96
N ASP A 79 -7.55 -4.94 8.86
CA ASP A 79 -7.76 -4.12 10.06
C ASP A 79 -6.56 -4.16 11.00
N THR A 80 -5.76 -5.24 10.93
CA THR A 80 -4.55 -5.44 11.75
C THR A 80 -3.29 -4.80 11.18
N TRP A 81 -3.36 -4.27 9.95
CA TRP A 81 -2.21 -3.70 9.27
C TRP A 81 -1.92 -2.26 9.73
N LYS A 82 -2.94 -1.54 10.21
CA LYS A 82 -2.78 -0.15 10.68
C LYS A 82 -1.79 -0.09 11.85
N ASN A 83 -0.95 0.95 11.85
CA ASN A 83 0.17 1.16 12.78
C ASN A 83 1.30 0.12 12.68
N LYS A 84 1.27 -0.81 11.72
CA LYS A 84 2.42 -1.68 11.45
C LYS A 84 3.49 -0.90 10.71
N LYS A 85 4.74 -1.13 11.10
CA LYS A 85 5.90 -0.58 10.41
C LYS A 85 6.42 -1.63 9.43
N ILE A 86 6.58 -1.25 8.18
CA ILE A 86 7.04 -2.12 7.10
C ILE A 86 8.26 -1.52 6.41
N ARG A 87 9.04 -2.37 5.74
CA ARG A 87 10.13 -1.95 4.85
C ARG A 87 10.04 -2.71 3.55
N TYR A 88 10.18 -2.00 2.44
CA TYR A 88 10.26 -2.61 1.12
C TYR A 88 11.67 -3.14 0.90
N THR A 89 11.81 -4.45 0.73
CA THR A 89 13.09 -5.08 0.39
C THR A 89 13.22 -5.36 -1.09
N GLN A 90 12.09 -5.56 -1.78
CA GLN A 90 12.06 -5.71 -3.23
C GLN A 90 10.71 -5.23 -3.77
N TRP A 91 10.68 -4.31 -4.75
CA TRP A 91 9.41 -3.74 -5.25
C TRP A 91 9.29 -3.73 -6.77
N VAL A 92 9.83 -4.77 -7.42
CA VAL A 92 9.72 -4.97 -8.87
C VAL A 92 8.57 -5.92 -9.21
N LYS A 93 7.97 -5.76 -10.40
CA LYS A 93 6.86 -6.60 -10.86
C LYS A 93 7.26 -8.08 -10.84
N GLY A 94 6.46 -8.91 -10.15
CA GLY A 94 6.68 -10.36 -10.07
C GLY A 94 7.67 -10.81 -8.99
N ALA A 95 8.31 -9.89 -8.27
CA ALA A 95 9.20 -10.19 -7.16
C ALA A 95 9.08 -9.15 -6.04
N ARG A 96 7.84 -8.91 -5.59
CA ARG A 96 7.56 -7.94 -4.52
C ARG A 96 7.68 -8.58 -3.15
N ARG A 97 8.37 -7.91 -2.23
CA ARG A 97 8.60 -8.35 -0.85
C ARG A 97 8.63 -7.15 0.09
N ILE A 98 7.97 -7.33 1.22
CA ILE A 98 8.00 -6.39 2.34
C ILE A 98 8.35 -7.16 3.62
N GLU A 99 8.99 -6.48 4.55
CA GLU A 99 9.28 -7.00 5.88
C GLU A 99 8.54 -6.18 6.92
N VAL A 100 7.97 -6.85 7.92
CA VAL A 100 7.41 -6.18 9.10
C VAL A 100 8.54 -5.91 10.07
N LEU A 101 8.67 -4.65 10.48
CA LEU A 101 9.65 -4.25 11.49
C LEU A 101 9.03 -4.37 12.89
N PRO A 102 9.83 -4.70 13.92
CA PRO A 102 9.36 -4.69 15.29
C PRO A 102 8.86 -3.29 15.68
N PRO A 103 7.88 -3.20 16.61
CA PRO A 103 7.49 -1.91 17.17
C PRO A 103 8.73 -1.24 17.79
N SER A 104 8.90 0.06 17.56
CA SER A 104 9.93 0.84 18.26
C SER A 104 9.65 0.73 19.77
N ALA A 105 10.63 0.23 20.51
CA ALA A 105 10.58 0.10 21.97
C ALA A 105 10.56 1.47 22.68
#